data_AF-A0A2P6PCR0-F1
#
_entry.id   AF-A0A2P6PCR0-F1
#
_cell.length_a   1.000
_cell.length_b   1.000
_cell.length_c   1.000
_cell.angle_alpha   90.00
_cell.angle_beta   90.00
_cell.angle_gamma   90.00
#
_symmetry.space_group_name_H-M   'P 1'
#
loop_
_entity.id
_entity.type
_entity.pdbx_description
1 polymer ?
#
loop_
_entity_poly.entity_id
_entity_poly.type
_entity_poly.pdbx_seq_one_letter_code
_entity_poly.pdbx_strand_id
1 'polypeptide(L)'
;MGFSNSCSIRDYVLLKVERGKIPYIARIHQIYISCEDVSQEVHLKVQWFYRLEDTQMKCISFNGKNELYKSNHYDYYVPADSILNTCSVRSFKSYIELPDADENVFFTRYTYDNVAKKFEDADVDVYVTLLLF
;
A
#
# COMPACT_ATOMS: atom_id res chain seq x y z
N MET A 1 -25.59 -0.45 -7.94
CA MET A 1 -25.07 0.15 -6.68
C MET A 1 -23.89 1.01 -7.07
N GLY A 2 -24.09 2.33 -7.14
CA GLY A 2 -23.03 3.26 -7.55
C GLY A 2 -22.08 3.45 -6.38
N PHE A 3 -20.83 3.01 -6.53
CA PHE A 3 -19.77 3.48 -5.64
C PHE A 3 -19.67 4.98 -5.83
N SER A 4 -19.97 5.75 -4.78
CA SER A 4 -19.52 7.13 -4.70
C SER A 4 -17.99 7.09 -4.72
N ASN A 5 -17.38 7.37 -5.87
CA ASN A 5 -15.93 7.35 -6.11
C ASN A 5 -15.21 8.50 -5.39
N SER A 6 -15.62 8.84 -4.17
CA SER A 6 -14.98 9.85 -3.34
C SER A 6 -13.94 9.18 -2.45
N CYS A 7 -12.67 9.50 -2.65
CA CYS A 7 -11.58 9.14 -1.75
C CYS A 7 -11.28 10.31 -0.79
N SER A 8 -10.91 9.99 0.44
CA SER A 8 -10.58 10.94 1.50
C SER A 8 -9.16 10.73 2.02
N ILE A 9 -8.68 11.69 2.82
CA ILE A 9 -7.43 11.52 3.55
C ILE A 9 -7.55 10.28 4.45
N ARG A 10 -6.46 9.51 4.52
CA ARG A 10 -6.31 8.20 5.20
C ARG A 10 -6.83 6.99 4.44
N ASP A 11 -7.57 7.16 3.34
CA ASP A 11 -8.00 6.05 2.51
C ASP A 11 -6.82 5.38 1.83
N TYR A 12 -6.97 4.08 1.57
CA TYR A 12 -6.05 3.31 0.76
C TYR A 12 -6.58 3.23 -0.66
N VAL A 13 -5.69 3.40 -1.63
CA VAL A 13 -6.03 3.49 -3.04
C VAL A 13 -5.13 2.62 -3.88
N LEU A 14 -5.70 2.10 -4.97
CA LEU A 14 -5.00 1.49 -6.08
C LEU A 14 -4.63 2.56 -7.08
N LEU A 15 -3.34 2.71 -7.36
CA LEU A 15 -2.80 3.68 -8.29
C LEU A 15 -2.40 2.99 -9.59
N LYS A 16 -2.78 3.63 -10.69
CA LYS A 16 -2.52 3.15 -12.05
C LYS A 16 -1.03 3.05 -12.32
N VAL A 17 -0.65 1.97 -13.00
CA VAL A 17 0.70 1.70 -13.47
C VAL A 17 0.71 1.49 -14.97
N GLU A 18 1.91 1.32 -15.54
CA GLU A 18 2.08 0.92 -16.93
C GLU A 18 1.28 -0.35 -17.26
N ARG A 19 0.85 -0.47 -18.52
CA ARG A 19 0.01 -1.61 -18.96
C ARG A 19 0.72 -2.93 -18.66
N GLY A 20 -0.03 -3.86 -18.06
CA GLY A 20 0.45 -5.21 -17.75
C GLY A 20 1.12 -5.35 -16.37
N LYS A 21 1.24 -4.27 -15.60
CA LYS A 21 1.70 -4.32 -14.20
C LYS A 21 0.51 -4.30 -13.24
N ILE A 22 0.71 -4.86 -12.05
CA ILE A 22 -0.27 -4.84 -10.96
C ILE A 22 -0.32 -3.41 -10.39
N PRO A 23 -1.51 -2.85 -10.10
CA PRO A 23 -1.63 -1.52 -9.50
C PRO A 23 -0.82 -1.38 -8.20
N TYR A 24 -0.24 -0.21 -8.01
CA TYR A 24 0.42 0.12 -6.74
C TYR A 24 -0.61 0.43 -5.67
N ILE A 25 -0.22 0.25 -4.41
CA ILE A 25 -1.08 0.55 -3.25
C ILE A 25 -0.45 1.68 -2.47
N ALA A 26 -1.27 2.68 -2.13
CA ALA A 26 -0.82 3.78 -1.31
C ALA A 26 -1.90 4.25 -0.35
N ARG A 27 -1.48 4.94 0.72
CA ARG A 27 -2.39 5.65 1.63
C ARG A 27 -2.33 7.14 1.36
N ILE A 28 -3.48 7.79 1.24
CA ILE A 28 -3.58 9.24 1.07
C ILE A 28 -3.24 9.94 2.39
N HIS A 29 -2.28 10.85 2.37
CA HIS A 29 -1.91 11.70 3.51
C HIS A 29 -2.40 13.13 3.35
N GLN A 30 -2.34 13.68 2.14
CA GLN A 30 -2.82 15.03 1.85
C GLN A 30 -3.40 15.09 0.43
N ILE A 31 -4.36 15.99 0.23
CA ILE A 31 -4.97 16.31 -1.06
C ILE A 31 -4.81 17.83 -1.23
N TYR A 32 -4.23 18.27 -2.33
CA TYR A 32 -3.94 19.69 -2.56
C TYR A 32 -3.97 20.02 -4.05
N ILE A 33 -4.12 21.31 -4.36
CA ILE A 33 -3.93 21.85 -5.71
C ILE A 33 -2.66 22.68 -5.64
N SER A 34 -1.74 22.49 -6.59
CA SER A 34 -0.51 23.28 -6.60
C SER A 34 -0.82 24.69 -7.14
N CYS A 35 -0.28 25.74 -6.49
CA CYS A 35 -0.50 27.11 -6.94
C CYS A 35 0.21 27.42 -8.28
N GLU A 36 1.19 26.60 -8.66
CA GLU A 36 1.97 26.74 -9.87
C GLU A 36 1.27 26.09 -11.09
N ASP A 37 0.33 25.18 -10.85
CA ASP A 37 -0.45 24.52 -11.89
C ASP A 37 -1.61 25.38 -12.37
N VAL A 38 -1.44 25.97 -13.55
CA VAL A 38 -2.51 26.67 -14.28
C VAL A 38 -3.69 25.72 -14.58
N SER A 39 -3.43 24.42 -14.66
CA SER A 39 -4.44 23.37 -14.90
C SER A 39 -5.37 23.12 -13.72
N GLN A 40 -5.08 23.65 -12.52
CA GLN A 40 -5.83 23.37 -11.28
C GLN A 40 -5.96 21.87 -10.98
N GLU A 41 -4.96 21.09 -11.39
CA GLU A 41 -4.95 19.64 -11.15
C GLU A 41 -4.82 19.32 -9.66
N VAL A 42 -5.56 18.29 -9.24
CA VAL A 42 -5.54 17.80 -7.86
C VAL A 42 -4.39 16.81 -7.72
N HIS A 43 -3.54 17.10 -6.75
CA HIS A 43 -2.38 16.31 -6.38
C HIS A 43 -2.54 15.69 -4.99
N LEU A 44 -1.84 14.59 -4.79
CA LEU A 44 -1.86 13.82 -3.57
C LEU A 44 -0.45 13.75 -2.99
N LYS A 45 -0.37 13.81 -1.66
CA LYS A 45 0.74 13.24 -0.92
C LYS A 45 0.34 11.84 -0.50
N VAL A 46 1.12 10.84 -0.87
CA VAL A 46 0.81 9.45 -0.56
C VAL A 46 1.97 8.76 0.16
N GLN A 47 1.64 7.70 0.89
CA GLN A 47 2.61 6.76 1.47
C GLN A 47 2.48 5.42 0.76
N TRP A 48 3.58 4.92 0.21
CA TRP A 48 3.57 3.68 -0.57
C TRP A 48 3.53 2.43 0.30
N PHE A 49 2.79 1.43 -0.17
CA PHE A 49 2.73 0.08 0.38
C PHE A 49 3.28 -0.88 -0.68
N TYR A 50 4.40 -1.51 -0.36
CA TYR A 50 5.12 -2.37 -1.30
C TYR A 50 4.58 -3.79 -1.24
N ARG A 51 4.58 -4.48 -2.39
CA ARG A 51 4.54 -5.94 -2.41
C ARG A 51 5.97 -6.46 -2.29
N LEU A 52 6.17 -7.73 -1.91
CA LEU A 52 7.54 -8.24 -1.73
C LEU A 52 8.32 -8.21 -3.05
N GLU A 53 7.64 -8.52 -4.16
CA GLU A 53 8.18 -8.47 -5.52
C GLU A 53 8.68 -7.08 -5.94
N ASP A 54 8.16 -6.02 -5.33
CA ASP A 54 8.57 -4.63 -5.58
C ASP A 54 9.78 -4.23 -4.72
N THR A 55 10.21 -5.09 -3.78
CA THR A 55 11.40 -4.85 -2.96
C THR A 55 12.65 -5.50 -3.56
N GLN A 56 13.83 -5.06 -3.11
CA GLN A 56 15.10 -5.67 -3.52
C GLN A 56 15.34 -7.07 -2.93
N MET A 57 14.54 -7.47 -1.93
CA MET A 57 14.65 -8.78 -1.29
C MET A 57 13.75 -9.77 -2.04
N LYS A 58 14.27 -10.35 -3.13
CA LYS A 58 13.54 -11.33 -3.94
C LYS A 58 13.36 -12.66 -3.18
N CYS A 59 12.10 -12.88 -2.78
CA CYS A 59 11.40 -14.07 -2.29
C CYS A 59 12.23 -15.30 -1.79
N ILE A 60 12.02 -15.63 -0.51
CA ILE A 60 12.08 -17.01 0.01
C ILE A 60 10.62 -17.46 0.20
N SER A 61 10.06 -18.12 -0.81
CA SER A 61 8.89 -19.02 -0.83
C SER A 61 7.55 -18.69 -0.14
N PHE A 62 7.34 -17.58 0.56
CA PHE A 62 6.06 -17.30 1.22
C PHE A 62 5.59 -15.85 1.04
N ASN A 63 4.66 -15.65 0.10
CA ASN A 63 3.87 -14.43 0.04
C ASN A 63 2.39 -14.78 -0.16
N GLY A 64 1.57 -14.43 0.82
CA GLY A 64 0.15 -14.26 0.56
C GLY A 64 -0.01 -13.15 -0.47
N LYS A 65 -0.80 -13.37 -1.53
CA LYS A 65 -1.04 -12.41 -2.63
C LYS A 65 -1.50 -11.01 -2.15
N ASN A 66 -1.98 -10.93 -0.91
CA ASN A 66 -2.58 -9.75 -0.30
C ASN A 66 -1.70 -9.13 0.82
N GLU A 67 -0.49 -9.65 1.06
CA GLU A 67 0.44 -9.07 2.03
C GLU A 67 1.16 -7.85 1.43
N LEU A 68 1.19 -6.76 2.19
CA LEU A 68 1.87 -5.52 1.87
C LEU A 68 2.81 -5.09 2.99
N TYR A 69 3.79 -4.29 2.62
CA TYR A 69 4.77 -3.70 3.52
C TYR A 69 4.59 -2.18 3.56
N LYS A 70 4.18 -1.67 4.72
CA LYS A 70 4.05 -0.23 4.94
C LYS A 70 5.43 0.42 4.86
N SER A 71 5.65 1.35 3.94
CA SER A 71 6.97 1.96 3.78
C SER A 71 7.12 3.34 4.42
N ASN A 72 8.37 3.77 4.63
CA ASN A 72 8.71 5.17 4.91
C ASN A 72 8.78 6.04 3.63
N HIS A 73 8.39 5.50 2.47
CA HIS A 73 8.40 6.21 1.20
C HIS A 73 7.14 7.06 1.03
N TYR A 74 7.34 8.37 1.04
CA TYR A 74 6.32 9.35 0.70
C TYR A 74 6.63 9.97 -0.65
N ASP A 75 5.58 10.15 -1.44
CA ASP A 75 5.67 10.88 -2.69
C ASP A 75 4.66 12.03 -2.70
N TYR A 76 5.04 13.10 -3.37
CA TYR A 76 4.27 14.31 -3.54
C TYR A 76 3.93 14.45 -5.03
N TYR A 77 2.90 15.22 -5.35
CA TYR A 77 2.48 15.48 -6.73
C TYR A 77 2.03 14.22 -7.47
N VAL A 78 1.50 13.22 -6.74
CA VAL A 78 0.81 12.09 -7.37
C VAL A 78 -0.53 12.60 -7.88
N PRO A 79 -0.81 12.52 -9.18
CA PRO A 79 -2.02 13.09 -9.74
C PRO A 79 -3.23 12.26 -9.32
N ALA A 80 -4.31 12.92 -8.87
CA ALA A 80 -5.48 12.22 -8.33
C ALA A 80 -6.22 11.37 -9.37
N ASP A 81 -6.08 11.70 -10.66
CA ASP A 81 -6.65 10.95 -11.79
C ASP A 81 -6.01 9.56 -11.98
N SER A 82 -4.85 9.31 -11.35
CA SER A 82 -4.19 8.01 -11.36
C SER A 82 -4.85 7.00 -10.42
N ILE A 83 -5.79 7.41 -9.56
CA ILE A 83 -6.56 6.51 -8.70
C ILE A 83 -7.49 5.65 -9.57
N LEU A 84 -7.32 4.33 -9.47
CA LEU A 84 -8.21 3.36 -10.11
C LEU A 84 -9.40 3.01 -9.21
N ASN A 85 -9.14 2.77 -7.93
CA ASN A 85 -10.18 2.41 -6.96
C ASN A 85 -9.66 2.60 -5.51
N THR A 86 -10.57 2.60 -4.55
CA THR A 86 -10.23 2.47 -3.12
C THR A 86 -10.01 1.00 -2.75
N CYS A 87 -9.14 0.73 -1.77
CA CYS A 87 -8.91 -0.60 -1.22
C CYS A 87 -8.87 -0.56 0.32
N SER A 88 -8.75 -1.72 0.95
CA SER A 88 -8.62 -1.83 2.42
C SER A 88 -7.27 -2.44 2.79
N VAL A 89 -6.55 -1.82 3.72
CA VAL A 89 -5.36 -2.42 4.34
C VAL A 89 -5.62 -2.63 5.82
N ARG A 90 -5.51 -3.88 6.29
CA ARG A 90 -5.79 -4.29 7.67
C ARG A 90 -4.51 -4.69 8.41
N SER A 91 -4.59 -4.79 9.73
CA SER A 91 -3.60 -5.55 10.50
C SER A 91 -3.75 -7.04 10.17
N PHE A 92 -2.68 -7.82 10.31
CA PHE A 92 -2.75 -9.26 10.09
C PHE A 92 -3.79 -9.95 10.97
N LYS A 93 -3.88 -9.56 12.24
CA LYS A 93 -4.90 -10.11 13.16
C LYS A 93 -6.32 -9.89 12.63
N SER A 94 -6.64 -8.67 12.21
CA SER A 94 -7.97 -8.39 11.66
C SER A 94 -8.20 -9.03 10.30
N TYR A 95 -7.13 -9.30 9.54
CA TYR A 95 -7.23 -9.95 8.24
C TYR A 95 -7.54 -11.45 8.36
N ILE A 96 -6.88 -12.17 9.29
CA ILE A 96 -7.13 -13.60 9.50
C ILE A 96 -8.52 -13.91 10.08
N GLU A 97 -9.17 -12.91 10.67
CA GLU A 97 -10.54 -13.00 11.21
C GLU A 97 -11.61 -12.82 10.12
N LEU A 98 -11.23 -12.48 8.87
CA LEU A 98 -12.18 -12.31 7.77
C LEU A 98 -12.66 -13.67 7.25
N PRO A 99 -13.99 -13.88 7.12
CA PRO A 99 -14.54 -15.14 6.63
C PRO A 99 -14.21 -15.39 5.16
N ASP A 100 -14.16 -14.33 4.34
CA ASP A 100 -13.72 -14.34 2.94
C ASP A 100 -12.93 -13.06 2.67
N ALA A 101 -11.69 -13.18 2.18
CA ALA A 101 -10.88 -12.03 1.80
C ALA A 101 -11.12 -11.69 0.32
N ASP A 102 -11.69 -10.51 0.09
CA ASP A 102 -11.83 -9.88 -1.25
C ASP A 102 -10.43 -9.56 -1.83
N GLU A 103 -10.32 -9.55 -3.17
CA GLU A 103 -9.11 -9.23 -3.93
C GLU A 103 -8.57 -7.82 -3.63
N ASN A 104 -9.43 -6.90 -3.15
CA ASN A 104 -9.05 -5.54 -2.77
C ASN A 104 -8.84 -5.35 -1.25
N VAL A 105 -8.75 -6.44 -0.50
CA VAL A 105 -8.43 -6.42 0.93
C VAL A 105 -7.02 -6.96 1.14
N PHE A 106 -6.16 -6.09 1.63
CA PHE A 106 -4.76 -6.34 1.91
C PHE A 106 -4.49 -6.32 3.41
N PHE A 107 -3.32 -6.80 3.81
CA PHE A 107 -2.85 -6.69 5.19
C PHE A 107 -1.38 -6.34 5.30
N THR A 108 -0.99 -5.80 6.44
CA THR A 108 0.40 -5.46 6.78
C THR A 108 0.78 -6.05 8.14
N ARG A 109 2.01 -6.57 8.21
CA ARG A 109 2.69 -7.03 9.45
C ARG A 109 4.03 -6.38 9.70
N TYR A 110 4.68 -5.96 8.62
CA TYR A 110 6.03 -5.44 8.63
C TYR A 110 6.04 -4.06 8.01
N THR A 111 7.02 -3.26 8.42
CA THR A 111 7.39 -2.03 7.75
C THR A 111 8.58 -2.26 6.83
N TYR A 112 8.67 -1.45 5.77
CA TYR A 112 9.79 -1.47 4.83
C TYR A 112 10.47 -0.10 4.79
N ASP A 113 11.75 -0.06 5.13
CA ASP A 113 12.57 1.11 4.91
C ASP A 113 13.02 1.14 3.44
N ASN A 114 12.46 2.06 2.65
CA ASN A 114 12.79 2.21 1.24
C ASN A 114 14.18 2.85 1.01
N VAL A 115 14.75 3.52 2.00
CA VAL A 115 16.11 4.09 1.94
C VAL A 115 17.13 3.03 2.32
N ALA A 116 16.95 2.38 3.47
CA ALA A 116 17.86 1.34 3.95
C ALA A 116 17.67 -0.02 3.26
N LYS A 117 16.56 -0.19 2.53
CA LYS A 117 16.16 -1.41 1.81
C LYS A 117 16.02 -2.63 2.75
N LYS A 118 15.40 -2.43 3.92
CA LYS A 118 15.26 -3.45 4.98
C LYS A 118 13.82 -3.53 5.52
N PHE A 119 13.47 -4.71 6.04
CA PHE A 119 12.23 -4.90 6.80
C PHE A 119 12.46 -4.63 8.28
N GLU A 120 11.45 -4.04 8.91
CA GLU A 120 11.37 -3.85 10.35
C GLU A 120 10.05 -4.43 10.84
N ASP A 121 10.07 -5.02 12.03
CA ASP A 121 8.85 -5.50 12.67
C ASP A 121 7.96 -4.31 13.00
N ALA A 122 6.74 -4.31 12.47
CA ALA A 122 5.77 -3.28 12.81
C ALA A 122 5.17 -3.64 14.17
N ASP A 123 5.91 -3.39 15.25
CA ASP A 123 5.45 -3.45 16.65
C ASP A 123 4.54 -4.66 16.95
N VAL A 124 5.08 -5.88 16.81
CA VAL A 124 4.48 -7.13 17.29
C VAL A 124 5.62 -8.02 17.77
N ASP A 125 5.57 -8.42 19.05
CA ASP A 125 6.44 -9.43 19.65
C ASP A 125 6.61 -10.65 18.73
N VAL A 126 7.80 -10.80 18.16
CA VAL A 126 8.08 -11.88 17.22
C VAL A 126 8.42 -13.14 18.01
N TYR A 127 7.51 -14.11 17.98
CA TYR A 127 7.92 -15.50 18.09
C TYR A 127 8.63 -15.90 16.79
N VAL A 128 9.92 -15.59 16.70
CA VAL A 128 10.79 -16.20 15.70
C VAL A 128 10.99 -17.65 16.14
N THR A 129 10.14 -18.56 15.67
CA THR A 129 10.54 -19.98 15.63
C THR A 129 11.15 -20.21 14.26
N LEU A 130 12.47 -20.04 14.17
CA LEU A 130 13.25 -20.63 13.09
C LEU A 130 13.15 -22.15 13.24
N LEU A 131 12.20 -22.78 12.53
CA LEU A 131 12.31 -24.21 12.25
C LEU A 131 13.27 -24.37 11.08
N LEU A 132 14.53 -24.63 11.42
CA LEU A 132 15.44 -25.38 10.58
C LEU A 132 14.96 -26.84 10.60
N PHE A 133 14.49 -27.34 9.45
CA PHE A 133 14.55 -28.75 9.08
C PHE A 133 15.05 -28.85 7.64
#